data_AF-A0A553RFB2-F1
#
_entry.id   AF-A0A553RFB2-F1
#
_cell.length_a   1.000
_cell.length_b   1.000
_cell.length_c   1.000
_cell.angle_alpha   90.00
_cell.angle_beta   90.00
_cell.angle_gamma   90.00
#
_symmetry.space_group_name_H-M   'P 1'
#
loop_
_entity.id
_entity.type
_entity.pdbx_description
1 polymer ?
#
loop_
_entity_poly.entity_id
_entity_poly.type
_entity_poly.pdbx_seq_one_letter_code
_entity_poly.pdbx_strand_id
1 'polypeptide(L)'
;MKSELFLPLLVLLLRCCVHLCGSHSVLANASNSDSLLAVCRIRPNPRLAAGLPRVYGHILFRQPGPKEKLNVTLRLYGFPVDSQQPRAIHIHEYGDFSKGCLSTGGHYNPFIVNHPQHPGDFGNFKSANGKIRQSLHSSATLFGELSILGRSVVIHEGEDDLGRGDNTESLLTGNAVLDDSRTMGGHSKPMELILGKKFKLPVWEKVVTTMREGEIAEFSCDVKHTALYPMVSLSLRNISQGKDPLEGQRHCCGIAQVHSHHSLGHHDLDKLQVNPQPLVFTLEMLQVLPPGSYQLEIWAMTDDEKLGAIPQIHEEGNALFKAGDISAAAEKYYNAIACLKSLQMKERPGDEHWIKLDSLITPLLLNYCQCKHLLGQYYEVLDHCSSIINKYDAEAKADFAKVIELDPTLEASVGRELRAMEERIKEKQKEDKGRYKNLFGYSGKASAAATTG
;
A
#
# COMPACT_ATOMS: atom_id res chain seq x y z
N MET A 1 -30.42 -12.19 -19.26
CA MET A 1 -29.54 -11.28 -18.50
C MET A 1 -28.13 -11.83 -18.29
N LYS A 2 -27.92 -13.10 -17.88
CA LYS A 2 -26.56 -13.60 -17.60
C LYS A 2 -25.63 -13.65 -18.82
N SER A 3 -26.10 -14.06 -20.01
CA SER A 3 -25.26 -14.18 -21.22
C SER A 3 -24.88 -12.86 -21.89
N GLU A 4 -25.63 -11.78 -21.71
CA GLU A 4 -25.34 -10.51 -22.40
C GLU A 4 -24.19 -9.71 -21.76
N LEU A 5 -23.81 -10.05 -20.52
CA LEU A 5 -22.71 -9.40 -19.80
C LEU A 5 -21.33 -10.05 -20.06
N PHE A 6 -21.29 -11.28 -20.58
CA PHE A 6 -20.03 -11.99 -20.84
C PHE A 6 -19.35 -11.57 -22.14
N LEU A 7 -20.15 -11.24 -23.16
CA LEU A 7 -19.61 -10.84 -24.45
C LEU A 7 -18.75 -9.57 -24.37
N PRO A 8 -19.16 -8.49 -23.66
CA PRO A 8 -18.31 -7.31 -23.46
C PRO A 8 -17.03 -7.60 -22.67
N LEU A 9 -17.12 -8.46 -21.65
CA LEU A 9 -15.99 -8.87 -20.80
C LEU A 9 -14.88 -9.55 -21.61
N LEU A 10 -15.28 -10.46 -22.49
CA LEU A 10 -14.39 -11.24 -23.33
C LEU A 10 -13.65 -10.38 -24.35
N VAL A 11 -14.37 -9.45 -24.99
CA VAL A 11 -13.80 -8.48 -25.94
C VAL A 11 -12.78 -7.59 -25.24
N LEU A 12 -13.08 -7.14 -24.01
CA LEU A 12 -12.18 -6.30 -23.21
C LEU A 12 -10.86 -7.01 -22.90
N LEU A 13 -10.94 -8.26 -22.42
CA LEU A 13 -9.79 -9.12 -22.10
C LEU A 13 -8.85 -9.32 -23.30
N LEU A 14 -9.43 -9.69 -24.44
CA LEU A 14 -8.67 -10.00 -25.65
C LEU A 14 -7.95 -8.75 -26.18
N ARG A 15 -8.58 -7.57 -26.09
CA ARG A 15 -7.95 -6.29 -26.44
C ARG A 15 -6.79 -5.93 -25.51
N CYS A 16 -6.89 -6.20 -24.22
CA CYS A 16 -5.79 -6.00 -23.26
C CYS A 16 -4.58 -6.89 -23.58
N CYS A 17 -4.81 -8.17 -23.90
CA CYS A 17 -3.74 -9.12 -24.25
C CYS A 17 -2.94 -8.71 -25.49
N VAL A 18 -3.59 -8.11 -26.49
CA VAL A 18 -2.91 -7.59 -27.70
C VAL A 18 -1.96 -6.44 -27.36
N HIS A 19 -2.36 -5.53 -26.46
CA HIS A 19 -1.54 -4.36 -26.09
C HIS A 19 -0.29 -4.75 -25.28
N LEU A 20 -0.36 -5.77 -24.44
CA LEU A 20 0.76 -6.20 -23.58
C LEU A 20 1.85 -6.98 -24.33
N CYS A 21 1.52 -7.65 -25.44
CA CYS A 21 2.48 -8.42 -26.22
C CYS A 21 3.45 -7.52 -27.03
N GLY A 22 3.16 -6.21 -27.15
CA GLY A 22 3.97 -5.25 -27.90
C GLY A 22 5.19 -4.66 -27.17
N SER A 23 5.44 -5.01 -25.91
CA SER A 23 6.45 -4.35 -25.07
C SER A 23 7.31 -5.33 -24.24
N HIS A 24 8.49 -5.69 -24.74
CA HIS A 24 9.61 -6.35 -24.04
C HIS A 24 10.91 -5.66 -24.52
N SER A 25 12.03 -5.47 -23.80
CA SER A 25 12.53 -5.72 -22.43
C SER A 25 14.05 -5.40 -22.43
N VAL A 26 14.68 -4.89 -21.36
CA VAL A 26 16.15 -5.07 -21.11
C VAL A 26 16.47 -5.01 -19.60
N LEU A 27 17.07 -6.07 -19.06
CA LEU A 27 17.89 -6.05 -17.83
C LEU A 27 19.22 -6.77 -18.14
N ALA A 28 20.34 -6.19 -17.70
CA ALA A 28 21.68 -6.74 -17.89
C ALA A 28 22.35 -7.04 -16.52
N ASN A 29 22.94 -8.24 -16.40
CA ASN A 29 23.81 -8.67 -15.30
C ASN A 29 25.27 -8.24 -15.55
N ALA A 30 26.05 -8.01 -14.50
CA ALA A 30 27.51 -7.83 -14.60
C ALA A 30 28.29 -8.48 -13.44
N SER A 31 29.44 -9.07 -13.79
CA SER A 31 30.40 -9.85 -12.99
C SER A 31 31.56 -9.02 -12.38
N ASN A 32 32.28 -9.65 -11.44
CA ASN A 32 33.36 -9.18 -10.53
C ASN A 32 34.55 -8.33 -11.09
N SER A 33 35.10 -7.51 -10.16
CA SER A 33 36.51 -7.06 -9.96
C SER A 33 37.06 -5.73 -10.49
N ASP A 34 36.22 -4.74 -10.84
CA ASP A 34 36.71 -3.37 -11.04
C ASP A 34 36.40 -2.49 -9.84
N SER A 35 37.34 -1.62 -9.45
CA SER A 35 37.07 -0.57 -8.46
C SER A 35 35.87 0.25 -8.94
N LEU A 36 34.81 0.29 -8.14
CA LEU A 36 33.62 1.05 -8.49
C LEU A 36 33.73 2.48 -7.98
N LEU A 37 33.34 3.41 -8.86
CA LEU A 37 33.21 4.82 -8.58
C LEU A 37 31.77 5.24 -8.89
N ALA A 38 31.10 5.84 -7.92
CA ALA A 38 29.77 6.42 -8.10
C ALA A 38 29.75 7.87 -7.63
N VAL A 39 28.95 8.70 -8.30
CA VAL A 39 28.79 10.11 -7.96
C VAL A 39 27.31 10.39 -7.72
N CYS A 40 26.97 10.82 -6.51
CA CYS A 40 25.66 11.36 -6.21
C CYS A 40 25.70 12.88 -6.35
N ARG A 41 24.90 13.43 -7.27
CA ARG A 41 24.77 14.88 -7.44
C ARG A 41 23.63 15.40 -6.57
N ILE A 42 23.98 16.16 -5.54
CA ILE A 42 23.01 16.77 -4.63
C ILE A 42 22.41 18.01 -5.28
N ARG A 43 21.08 18.07 -5.31
CA ARG A 43 20.30 19.21 -5.79
C ARG A 43 19.40 19.71 -4.65
N PRO A 44 19.11 21.02 -4.59
CA PRO A 44 18.12 21.53 -3.64
C PRO A 44 16.77 20.85 -3.85
N ASN A 45 16.10 20.47 -2.77
CA ASN A 45 14.75 19.92 -2.86
C ASN A 45 13.82 20.99 -3.48
N PRO A 46 13.16 20.70 -4.62
CA PRO A 46 12.33 21.67 -5.34
C PRO A 46 11.09 22.10 -4.55
N ARG A 47 10.71 21.35 -3.51
CA ARG A 47 9.55 21.63 -2.64
C ARG A 47 9.90 22.38 -1.35
N LEU A 48 11.15 22.81 -1.18
CA LEU A 48 11.53 23.63 -0.02
C LEU A 48 10.83 24.99 -0.06
N ALA A 49 10.31 25.42 1.09
CA ALA A 49 9.73 26.75 1.27
C ALA A 49 10.76 27.86 0.98
N ALA A 50 10.27 29.03 0.56
CA ALA A 50 11.11 30.20 0.35
C ALA A 50 11.80 30.61 1.67
N GLY A 51 13.11 30.84 1.62
CA GLY A 51 13.92 31.22 2.79
C GLY A 51 14.72 30.08 3.41
N LEU A 52 14.47 28.82 3.04
CA LEU A 52 15.25 27.68 3.51
C LEU A 52 16.58 27.49 2.75
N PRO A 53 17.62 26.91 3.38
CA PRO A 53 18.94 26.73 2.76
C PRO A 53 18.87 25.82 1.53
N ARG A 54 19.35 26.32 0.39
CA ARG A 54 19.36 25.56 -0.87
C ARG A 54 20.69 24.83 -1.02
N VAL A 55 20.80 23.69 -0.36
CA VAL A 55 22.02 22.87 -0.37
C VAL A 55 22.21 22.17 -1.72
N TYR A 56 23.43 22.17 -2.23
CA TYR A 56 23.82 21.52 -3.48
C TYR A 56 25.25 21.00 -3.42
N GLY A 57 25.62 20.11 -4.35
CA GLY A 57 26.99 19.62 -4.43
C GLY A 57 27.10 18.24 -5.03
N HIS A 58 28.15 17.51 -4.66
CA HIS A 58 28.33 16.12 -5.04
C HIS A 58 28.96 15.32 -3.92
N ILE A 59 28.61 14.04 -3.89
CA ILE A 59 29.20 13.04 -3.00
C ILE A 59 29.83 11.98 -3.89
N LEU A 60 31.11 11.72 -3.65
CA LEU A 60 31.87 10.71 -4.37
C LEU A 60 31.96 9.44 -3.52
N PHE A 61 31.58 8.32 -4.12
CA PHE A 61 31.64 6.99 -3.56
C PHE A 61 32.69 6.19 -4.31
N ARG A 62 33.72 5.72 -3.62
CA ARG A 62 34.77 4.89 -4.22
C ARG A 62 34.97 3.64 -3.38
N GLN A 63 34.80 2.47 -4.01
CA GLN A 63 35.08 1.20 -3.37
C GLN A 63 36.08 0.41 -4.24
N PRO A 64 37.32 0.17 -3.75
CA PRO A 64 38.36 -0.51 -4.52
C PRO A 64 38.01 -1.96 -4.91
N GLY A 65 37.17 -2.63 -4.11
CA GLY A 65 36.65 -3.96 -4.43
C GLY A 65 35.57 -4.41 -3.44
N PRO A 66 34.89 -5.54 -3.69
CA PRO A 66 33.70 -5.97 -2.93
C PRO A 66 33.91 -6.18 -1.42
N LYS A 67 35.15 -6.46 -1.00
CA LYS A 67 35.51 -6.70 0.42
C LYS A 67 36.09 -5.46 1.10
N GLU A 68 36.37 -4.40 0.35
CA GLU A 68 36.99 -3.19 0.85
C GLU A 68 35.93 -2.21 1.37
N LYS A 69 36.29 -1.38 2.36
CA LYS A 69 35.38 -0.35 2.86
C LYS A 69 35.10 0.71 1.79
N LEU A 70 33.88 1.25 1.81
CA LEU A 70 33.49 2.33 0.93
C LEU A 70 34.09 3.66 1.42
N ASN A 71 34.78 4.36 0.52
CA ASN A 71 35.26 5.72 0.78
C ASN A 71 34.23 6.72 0.25
N VAL A 72 33.71 7.56 1.14
CA VAL A 72 32.75 8.61 0.83
C VAL A 72 33.43 9.96 0.95
N THR A 73 33.34 10.81 -0.07
CA THR A 73 33.87 12.18 -0.04
C THR A 73 32.76 13.17 -0.35
N LEU A 74 32.42 13.98 0.65
CA LEU A 74 31.38 14.99 0.61
C LEU A 74 31.94 16.33 0.13
N ARG A 75 31.29 16.95 -0.86
CA ARG A 75 31.57 18.31 -1.32
C ARG A 75 30.26 19.05 -1.50
N LEU A 76 29.78 19.61 -0.40
CA LEU A 76 28.45 20.22 -0.28
C LEU A 76 28.58 21.73 0.01
N TYR A 77 27.61 22.49 -0.49
CA TYR A 77 27.60 23.96 -0.48
C TYR A 77 26.17 24.46 -0.24
N GLY A 78 26.02 25.73 0.14
CA GLY A 78 24.72 26.39 0.28
C GLY A 78 24.12 26.28 1.69
N PHE A 79 24.95 26.00 2.70
CA PHE A 79 24.54 26.06 4.11
C PHE A 79 24.61 27.50 4.63
N PRO A 80 23.80 27.87 5.65
CA PRO A 80 23.90 29.18 6.28
C PRO A 80 25.29 29.40 6.90
N VAL A 81 25.88 30.58 6.69
CA VAL A 81 27.22 30.89 7.20
C VAL A 81 27.21 31.11 8.71
N ASP A 82 26.12 31.67 9.23
CA ASP A 82 25.98 32.05 10.64
C ASP A 82 25.47 30.90 11.53
N SER A 83 25.16 29.74 10.94
CA SER A 83 24.67 28.57 11.67
C SER A 83 25.76 27.50 11.78
N GLN A 84 26.03 27.09 13.02
CA GLN A 84 26.92 25.97 13.34
C GLN A 84 26.15 24.65 13.56
N GLN A 85 24.86 24.63 13.23
CA GLN A 85 24.01 23.47 13.45
C GLN A 85 24.47 22.31 12.56
N PRO A 86 24.76 21.12 13.14
CA PRO A 86 25.07 19.93 12.37
C PRO A 86 23.89 19.51 11.50
N ARG A 87 24.21 18.87 10.39
CA ARG A 87 23.23 18.33 9.44
C ARG A 87 23.45 16.83 9.32
N ALA A 88 22.40 16.05 9.57
CA ALA A 88 22.45 14.61 9.38
C ALA A 88 22.44 14.26 7.89
N ILE A 89 23.22 13.27 7.49
CA ILE A 89 23.28 12.79 6.11
C ILE A 89 23.08 11.28 6.10
N HIS A 90 22.06 10.83 5.38
CA HIS A 90 21.69 9.42 5.31
C HIS A 90 21.46 8.95 3.88
N ILE A 91 21.78 7.70 3.61
CA ILE A 91 21.28 6.99 2.42
C ILE A 91 19.87 6.51 2.75
N HIS A 92 18.91 6.79 1.88
CA HIS A 92 17.54 6.32 2.03
C HIS A 92 17.26 5.12 1.12
N GLU A 93 16.18 4.39 1.43
CA GLU A 93 15.84 3.15 0.75
C GLU A 93 15.65 3.29 -0.77
N TYR A 94 14.98 4.34 -1.23
CA TYR A 94 14.60 4.52 -2.63
C TYR A 94 15.29 5.71 -3.29
N GLY A 95 15.62 5.58 -4.58
CA GLY A 95 16.06 6.68 -5.45
C GLY A 95 14.89 7.46 -6.08
N ASP A 96 13.70 7.42 -5.50
CA ASP A 96 12.53 8.10 -6.04
C ASP A 96 12.44 9.54 -5.53
N PHE A 97 12.45 10.49 -6.47
CA PHE A 97 12.29 11.92 -6.21
C PHE A 97 10.98 12.49 -6.78
N SER A 98 10.03 11.64 -7.21
CA SER A 98 8.71 12.04 -7.72
C SER A 98 7.98 13.01 -6.77
N LYS A 99 8.24 12.90 -5.46
CA LYS A 99 7.71 13.79 -4.41
C LYS A 99 8.80 14.51 -3.61
N GLY A 100 9.98 14.71 -4.18
CA GLY A 100 11.14 15.30 -3.48
C GLY A 100 11.72 14.31 -2.46
N CYS A 101 12.10 14.79 -1.26
CA CYS A 101 12.59 13.92 -0.19
C CYS A 101 11.50 13.04 0.45
N LEU A 102 10.22 13.21 0.09
CA LEU A 102 9.12 12.44 0.69
C LEU A 102 8.98 11.03 0.10
N SER A 103 9.47 10.82 -1.12
CA SER A 103 9.39 9.53 -1.82
C SER A 103 10.64 8.67 -1.64
N THR A 104 11.62 9.12 -0.84
CA THR A 104 12.89 8.41 -0.68
C THR A 104 12.82 7.23 0.30
N GLY A 105 11.74 7.09 1.08
CA GLY A 105 11.61 6.07 2.12
C GLY A 105 12.38 6.40 3.40
N GLY A 106 12.64 5.42 4.25
CA GLY A 106 13.45 5.56 5.48
C GLY A 106 14.96 5.39 5.24
N HIS A 107 15.76 5.35 6.31
CA HIS A 107 17.20 5.09 6.20
C HIS A 107 17.44 3.69 5.62
N TYR A 108 18.45 3.57 4.76
CA TYR A 108 18.84 2.29 4.18
C TYR A 108 19.46 1.39 5.25
N ASN A 109 18.68 0.39 5.68
CA ASN A 109 19.04 -0.55 6.74
C ASN A 109 18.81 -2.01 6.30
N PRO A 110 19.65 -2.56 5.42
CA PRO A 110 19.49 -3.92 4.93
C PRO A 110 19.71 -5.00 6.00
N PHE A 111 20.33 -4.64 7.13
CA PHE A 111 20.69 -5.57 8.19
C PHE A 111 19.76 -5.50 9.41
N ILE A 112 18.77 -4.60 9.39
CA ILE A 112 17.80 -4.41 10.47
C ILE A 112 18.52 -4.22 11.82
N VAL A 113 19.54 -3.38 11.84
CA VAL A 113 20.29 -3.02 13.06
C VAL A 113 19.82 -1.66 13.58
N ASN A 114 20.04 -1.37 14.86
CA ASN A 114 19.65 -0.07 15.42
C ASN A 114 20.53 1.06 14.86
N HIS A 115 19.95 2.26 14.74
CA HIS A 115 20.70 3.48 14.47
C HIS A 115 21.73 3.71 15.61
N PRO A 116 22.96 4.17 15.33
CA PRO A 116 23.52 4.61 14.06
C PRO A 116 24.36 3.53 13.35
N GLN A 117 23.99 2.26 13.51
CA GLN A 117 24.86 1.14 13.13
C GLN A 117 24.59 0.62 11.72
N HIS A 118 23.62 1.19 11.00
CA HIS A 118 23.29 0.71 9.67
C HIS A 118 24.08 1.39 8.55
N PRO A 119 24.29 0.70 7.41
CA PRO A 119 25.07 1.21 6.29
C PRO A 119 24.61 2.56 5.71
N GLY A 120 23.33 2.90 5.91
CA GLY A 120 22.77 4.18 5.48
C GLY A 120 23.25 5.37 6.30
N ASP A 121 23.87 5.17 7.46
CA ASP A 121 24.22 6.26 8.38
C ASP A 121 25.59 6.84 8.07
N PHE A 122 25.64 8.11 7.64
CA PHE A 122 26.91 8.84 7.56
C PHE A 122 27.13 9.75 8.77
N GLY A 123 26.06 10.05 9.52
CA GLY A 123 26.08 10.84 10.73
C GLY A 123 25.96 12.35 10.50
N ASN A 124 26.45 13.12 11.46
CA ASN A 124 26.29 14.57 11.52
C ASN A 124 27.50 15.33 11.00
N PHE A 125 27.25 16.32 10.15
CA PHE A 125 28.28 17.13 9.52
C PHE A 125 28.06 18.61 9.82
N LYS A 126 29.10 19.27 10.34
CA LYS A 126 29.10 20.71 10.56
C LYS A 126 29.60 21.43 9.31
N SER A 127 28.88 22.48 8.91
CA SER A 127 29.32 23.34 7.82
C SER A 127 30.33 24.38 8.31
N ALA A 128 31.36 24.63 7.51
CA ALA A 128 32.32 25.72 7.73
C ALA A 128 32.20 26.70 6.56
N ASN A 129 31.86 27.96 6.86
CA ASN A 129 31.62 29.01 5.86
C ASN A 129 30.64 28.60 4.75
N GLY A 130 29.54 27.96 5.14
CA GLY A 130 28.49 27.49 4.23
C GLY A 130 28.85 26.26 3.40
N LYS A 131 29.90 25.52 3.78
CA LYS A 131 30.44 24.37 3.03
C LYS A 131 30.72 23.17 3.93
N ILE A 132 30.50 21.97 3.40
CA ILE A 132 30.94 20.70 4.02
C ILE A 132 31.90 20.02 3.05
N ARG A 133 33.14 19.79 3.51
CA ARG A 133 34.21 19.09 2.78
C ARG A 133 34.87 18.08 3.69
N GLN A 134 34.44 16.82 3.59
CA GLN A 134 34.90 15.76 4.48
C GLN A 134 34.95 14.43 3.74
N SER A 135 35.84 13.54 4.19
CA SER A 135 35.89 12.15 3.74
C SER A 135 35.69 11.23 4.94
N LEU A 136 34.95 10.14 4.72
CA LEU A 136 34.69 9.10 5.71
C LEU A 136 34.73 7.71 5.07
N HIS A 137 34.85 6.69 5.93
CA HIS A 137 34.63 5.30 5.55
C HIS A 137 33.22 4.87 5.99
N SER A 138 32.52 4.12 5.15
CA SER A 138 31.19 3.57 5.45
C SER A 138 31.19 2.04 5.30
N SER A 139 30.27 1.38 6.02
CA SER A 139 29.94 -0.04 5.88
C SER A 139 29.02 -0.34 4.69
N ALA A 140 28.48 0.69 4.01
CA ALA A 140 27.78 0.55 2.75
C ALA A 140 28.67 -0.01 1.64
N THR A 141 28.04 -0.61 0.63
CA THR A 141 28.72 -1.25 -0.51
C THR A 141 28.12 -0.76 -1.83
N LEU A 142 28.96 -0.70 -2.87
CA LEU A 142 28.58 -0.49 -4.27
C LEU A 142 28.35 -1.82 -5.01
N PHE A 143 28.74 -2.95 -4.41
CA PHE A 143 28.68 -4.28 -5.02
C PHE A 143 27.56 -5.13 -4.44
N GLY A 144 27.04 -6.04 -5.30
CA GLY A 144 26.09 -7.06 -4.92
C GLY A 144 24.68 -6.52 -4.67
N GLU A 145 23.82 -7.38 -4.12
CA GLU A 145 22.39 -7.09 -3.88
C GLU A 145 22.18 -5.98 -2.84
N LEU A 146 23.14 -5.80 -1.94
CA LEU A 146 23.13 -4.76 -0.90
C LEU A 146 23.70 -3.42 -1.39
N SER A 147 23.87 -3.27 -2.70
CA SER A 147 24.42 -2.05 -3.29
C SER A 147 23.56 -0.82 -2.98
N ILE A 148 24.24 0.30 -2.72
CA ILE A 148 23.60 1.62 -2.57
C ILE A 148 23.37 2.32 -3.92
N LEU A 149 23.77 1.71 -5.03
CA LEU A 149 23.49 2.25 -6.37
C LEU A 149 21.98 2.31 -6.63
N GLY A 150 21.52 3.43 -7.19
CA GLY A 150 20.10 3.67 -7.42
C GLY A 150 19.31 4.14 -6.18
N ARG A 151 19.97 4.28 -5.03
CA ARG A 151 19.37 4.85 -3.80
C ARG A 151 19.64 6.35 -3.70
N SER A 152 18.86 7.03 -2.85
CA SER A 152 19.02 8.47 -2.63
C SER A 152 19.90 8.77 -1.42
N VAL A 153 20.49 9.97 -1.41
CA VAL A 153 21.15 10.55 -0.24
C VAL A 153 20.37 11.78 0.18
N VAL A 154 19.98 11.83 1.45
CA VAL A 154 19.19 12.91 2.04
C VAL A 154 20.07 13.66 3.04
N ILE A 155 19.96 14.99 3.02
CA ILE A 155 20.60 15.89 3.97
C ILE A 155 19.46 16.52 4.78
N HIS A 156 19.39 16.18 6.06
CA HIS A 156 18.35 16.67 6.95
C HIS A 156 18.63 18.09 7.41
N GLU A 157 17.57 18.83 7.76
CA GLU A 157 17.69 20.16 8.34
C GLU A 157 18.28 20.12 9.76
N GLY A 158 18.04 19.06 10.54
CA GLY A 158 18.50 18.92 11.91
C GLY A 158 19.78 18.11 12.10
N GLU A 159 20.29 18.15 13.34
CA GLU A 159 21.25 17.18 13.86
C GLU A 159 20.49 15.90 14.24
N ASP A 160 21.07 14.76 13.91
CA ASP A 160 20.60 13.45 14.35
C ASP A 160 21.17 13.14 15.75
N ASP A 161 20.36 12.60 16.65
CA ASP A 161 20.77 12.32 18.03
C ASP A 161 21.58 11.02 18.20
N LEU A 162 21.88 10.32 17.10
CA LEU A 162 22.70 9.12 17.01
C LEU A 162 22.20 7.95 17.87
N GLY A 163 20.90 7.83 18.10
CA GLY A 163 20.38 6.77 18.96
C GLY A 163 20.58 7.01 20.45
N ARG A 164 20.91 8.24 20.87
CA ARG A 164 21.19 8.60 22.26
C ARG A 164 20.07 9.36 22.97
N GLY A 165 19.00 9.67 22.26
CA GLY A 165 17.75 10.12 22.85
C GLY A 165 17.17 9.04 23.76
N ASP A 166 16.44 9.48 24.77
CA ASP A 166 15.75 8.68 25.77
C ASP A 166 14.44 8.04 25.25
N ASN A 167 14.19 8.15 23.95
CA ASN A 167 13.05 7.57 23.26
C ASN A 167 13.49 6.54 22.20
N THR A 168 12.55 5.70 21.76
CA THR A 168 12.84 4.60 20.84
C THR A 168 13.03 5.04 19.39
N GLU A 169 12.51 6.22 19.01
CA GLU A 169 12.71 6.80 17.68
C GLU A 169 14.13 7.27 17.46
N SER A 170 14.81 7.73 18.52
CA SER A 170 16.25 7.93 18.50
C SER A 170 16.99 6.68 18.03
N LEU A 171 16.68 5.51 18.60
CA LEU A 171 17.32 4.23 18.32
C LEU A 171 16.99 3.65 16.94
N LEU A 172 15.91 4.11 16.30
CA LEU A 172 15.42 3.59 15.02
C LEU A 172 15.70 4.52 13.83
N THR A 173 15.59 5.84 14.03
CA THR A 173 15.58 6.85 12.96
C THR A 173 16.21 8.19 13.35
N GLY A 174 16.68 8.38 14.58
CA GLY A 174 17.25 9.65 15.04
C GLY A 174 16.23 10.76 15.35
N ASN A 175 14.99 10.41 15.79
CA ASN A 175 13.80 11.28 15.90
C ASN A 175 13.22 11.74 14.55
N ALA A 176 13.02 10.81 13.62
CA ALA A 176 12.11 11.08 12.50
C ALA A 176 10.64 10.95 12.97
N VAL A 177 9.79 11.88 12.54
CA VAL A 177 8.34 11.95 12.81
C VAL A 177 7.66 10.56 12.74
N LEU A 178 6.98 10.15 13.83
CA LEU A 178 6.29 8.86 13.94
C LEU A 178 5.21 8.66 12.87
N ASP A 179 4.36 9.66 12.65
CA ASP A 179 3.37 9.69 11.57
C ASP A 179 3.14 11.14 11.12
N ASP A 180 3.16 11.38 9.80
CA ASP A 180 2.72 12.66 9.22
C ASP A 180 1.69 12.39 8.12
N SER A 181 0.42 12.64 8.44
CA SER A 181 -0.72 12.45 7.53
C SER A 181 -0.58 13.17 6.19
N ARG A 182 0.19 14.27 6.11
CA ARG A 182 0.46 15.01 4.86
C ARG A 182 1.42 14.25 3.93
N THR A 183 2.18 13.30 4.48
CA THR A 183 3.20 12.52 3.78
C THR A 183 2.79 11.06 3.55
N MET A 184 1.72 10.60 4.22
CA MET A 184 1.17 9.24 4.15
C MET A 184 0.41 8.98 2.83
N GLY A 185 1.11 9.03 1.68
CA GLY A 185 0.57 8.55 0.40
C GLY A 185 -0.55 9.39 -0.22
N GLY A 186 -0.76 9.27 -1.53
CA GLY A 186 -1.73 10.08 -2.30
C GLY A 186 -3.21 9.74 -2.06
N HIS A 187 -3.49 8.84 -1.11
CA HIS A 187 -4.85 8.41 -0.72
C HIS A 187 -5.17 8.77 0.74
N SER A 188 -4.24 9.36 1.49
CA SER A 188 -4.53 9.87 2.84
C SER A 188 -5.36 11.13 2.70
N LYS A 189 -6.66 10.97 2.95
CA LYS A 189 -7.64 12.04 3.07
C LYS A 189 -7.58 12.59 4.49
N PRO A 190 -7.91 13.88 4.69
CA PRO A 190 -7.98 14.45 6.03
C PRO A 190 -8.82 13.57 6.96
N MET A 191 -8.32 13.38 8.18
CA MET A 191 -9.01 12.54 9.14
C MET A 191 -10.32 13.20 9.59
N GLU A 192 -11.40 12.46 9.47
CA GLU A 192 -12.71 12.86 9.97
C GLU A 192 -12.92 12.30 11.39
N LEU A 193 -13.21 13.18 12.34
CA LEU A 193 -13.47 12.80 13.73
C LEU A 193 -14.90 13.19 14.12
N ILE A 194 -15.73 12.19 14.40
CA ILE A 194 -17.12 12.40 14.83
C ILE A 194 -17.16 12.42 16.37
N LEU A 195 -17.51 13.58 16.92
CA LEU A 195 -17.58 13.76 18.37
C LEU A 195 -18.70 12.92 19.00
N GLY A 196 -18.42 12.34 20.18
CA GLY A 196 -19.40 11.58 20.95
C GLY A 196 -19.57 10.11 20.52
N LYS A 197 -18.76 9.62 19.56
CA LYS A 197 -18.76 8.22 19.12
C LYS A 197 -17.69 7.35 19.80
N LYS A 198 -17.01 7.87 20.85
CA LYS A 198 -15.98 7.16 21.62
C LYS A 198 -14.85 6.67 20.72
N PHE A 199 -14.22 7.61 20.03
CA PHE A 199 -13.02 7.37 19.23
C PHE A 199 -11.95 6.64 20.04
N LYS A 200 -11.15 5.81 19.36
CA LYS A 200 -10.11 4.96 19.98
C LYS A 200 -9.10 5.77 20.80
N LEU A 201 -8.94 7.06 20.52
CA LEU A 201 -8.08 7.98 21.28
C LEU A 201 -8.90 9.13 21.88
N PRO A 202 -9.46 8.98 23.10
CA PRO A 202 -10.38 9.96 23.68
C PRO A 202 -9.79 11.35 23.92
N VAL A 203 -8.46 11.47 24.01
CA VAL A 203 -7.81 12.77 24.18
C VAL A 203 -7.99 13.65 22.93
N TRP A 204 -8.07 13.06 21.73
CA TRP A 204 -8.32 13.80 20.50
C TRP A 204 -9.69 14.46 20.48
N GLU A 205 -10.75 13.75 20.88
CA GLU A 205 -12.09 14.36 21.00
C GLU A 205 -12.09 15.57 21.94
N LYS A 206 -11.26 15.58 22.99
CA LYS A 206 -11.14 16.73 23.90
C LYS A 206 -10.37 17.89 23.27
N VAL A 207 -9.18 17.63 22.71
CA VAL A 207 -8.33 18.72 22.20
C VAL A 207 -8.91 19.38 20.95
N VAL A 208 -9.59 18.62 20.08
CA VAL A 208 -10.20 19.24 18.88
C VAL A 208 -11.36 20.18 19.22
N THR A 209 -12.05 19.97 20.35
CA THR A 209 -13.13 20.88 20.78
C THR A 209 -12.64 22.25 21.23
N THR A 210 -11.33 22.40 21.50
CA THR A 210 -10.73 23.70 21.83
C THR A 210 -10.22 24.46 20.62
N MET A 211 -10.24 23.85 19.42
CA MET A 211 -9.71 24.42 18.19
C MET A 211 -10.78 25.18 17.38
N ARG A 212 -10.34 26.12 16.54
CA ARG A 212 -11.16 26.82 15.53
C ARG A 212 -10.86 26.30 14.13
N GLU A 213 -11.79 26.49 13.20
CA GLU A 213 -11.53 26.21 11.77
C GLU A 213 -10.32 27.00 11.27
N GLY A 214 -9.41 26.32 10.56
CA GLY A 214 -8.13 26.82 10.09
C GLY A 214 -7.00 26.85 11.14
N GLU A 215 -7.26 26.46 12.38
CA GLU A 215 -6.25 26.47 13.44
C GLU A 215 -5.25 25.31 13.30
N ILE A 216 -3.96 25.61 13.50
CA ILE A 216 -2.90 24.61 13.68
C ILE A 216 -2.43 24.71 15.13
N ALA A 217 -2.54 23.61 15.87
CA ALA A 217 -2.18 23.57 17.29
C ALA A 217 -1.38 22.32 17.64
N GLU A 218 -0.47 22.46 18.60
CA GLU A 218 0.36 21.39 19.13
C GLU A 218 -0.10 20.97 20.53
N PHE A 219 -0.25 19.66 20.76
CA PHE A 219 -0.73 19.09 22.01
C PHE A 219 0.23 18.02 22.55
N SER A 220 0.88 18.33 23.67
CA SER A 220 1.69 17.36 24.41
C SER A 220 0.80 16.48 25.29
N CYS A 221 0.76 15.19 24.99
CA CYS A 221 -0.08 14.20 25.65
C CYS A 221 0.75 13.23 26.49
N ASP A 222 0.38 13.10 27.76
CA ASP A 222 0.98 12.14 28.69
C ASP A 222 0.66 10.68 28.33
N VAL A 223 1.51 9.75 28.77
CA VAL A 223 1.44 8.30 28.52
C VAL A 223 0.04 7.71 28.76
N LYS A 224 -0.66 8.20 29.79
CA LYS A 224 -2.02 7.73 30.14
C LYS A 224 -3.06 7.94 29.03
N HIS A 225 -2.77 8.81 28.06
CA HIS A 225 -3.66 9.14 26.95
C HIS A 225 -3.21 8.55 25.61
N THR A 226 -1.98 8.07 25.50
CA THR A 226 -1.35 7.66 24.23
C THR A 226 -1.24 6.14 24.07
N ALA A 227 -1.59 5.35 25.09
CA ALA A 227 -1.48 3.88 25.08
C ALA A 227 -2.21 3.18 23.91
N LEU A 228 -3.28 3.78 23.38
CA LEU A 228 -4.04 3.25 22.24
C LEU A 228 -3.60 3.82 20.89
N TYR A 229 -2.63 4.75 20.88
CA TYR A 229 -2.14 5.36 19.66
C TYR A 229 -1.55 4.37 18.64
N PRO A 230 -0.82 3.29 19.02
CA PRO A 230 -0.32 2.31 18.06
C PRO A 230 -1.43 1.72 17.16
N MET A 231 -2.60 1.47 17.72
CA MET A 231 -3.76 0.96 16.96
C MET A 231 -4.36 2.02 16.03
N VAL A 232 -4.34 3.28 16.44
CA VAL A 232 -4.81 4.40 15.62
C VAL A 232 -3.83 4.66 14.47
N SER A 233 -2.53 4.67 14.75
CA SER A 233 -1.47 4.81 13.75
C SER A 233 -1.51 3.69 12.71
N LEU A 234 -1.68 2.43 13.14
CA LEU A 234 -1.88 1.31 12.20
C LEU A 234 -3.08 1.53 11.28
N SER A 235 -4.22 1.99 11.81
CA SER A 235 -5.39 2.31 10.98
C SER A 235 -5.09 3.41 9.96
N LEU A 236 -4.41 4.48 10.37
CA LEU A 236 -4.01 5.57 9.48
C LEU A 236 -3.05 5.08 8.38
N ARG A 237 -2.08 4.23 8.74
CA ARG A 237 -1.13 3.62 7.79
C ARG A 237 -1.83 2.69 6.79
N ASN A 238 -2.80 1.90 7.23
CA ASN A 238 -3.58 1.06 6.33
C ASN A 238 -4.39 1.92 5.34
N ILE A 239 -5.08 2.96 5.82
CA ILE A 239 -5.83 3.90 4.97
C ILE A 239 -4.90 4.53 3.92
N SER A 240 -3.70 4.95 4.33
CA SER A 240 -2.71 5.54 3.41
C SER A 240 -2.27 4.62 2.27
N GLN A 241 -2.36 3.31 2.50
CA GLN A 241 -2.02 2.25 1.54
C GLN A 241 -3.26 1.73 0.79
N GLY A 242 -4.45 2.29 1.01
CA GLY A 242 -5.70 1.82 0.40
C GLY A 242 -6.20 0.49 0.98
N LYS A 243 -5.70 0.10 2.15
CA LYS A 243 -6.06 -1.12 2.89
C LYS A 243 -7.20 -0.86 3.88
N ASP A 244 -7.83 -1.93 4.35
CA ASP A 244 -8.89 -1.80 5.37
C ASP A 244 -8.30 -1.23 6.68
N PRO A 245 -8.91 -0.21 7.32
CA PRO A 245 -8.37 0.41 8.54
C PRO A 245 -8.21 -0.55 9.72
N LEU A 246 -8.92 -1.68 9.71
CA LEU A 246 -8.89 -2.74 10.70
C LEU A 246 -8.08 -3.96 10.23
N GLU A 247 -7.48 -3.91 9.04
CA GLU A 247 -6.60 -4.97 8.54
C GLU A 247 -5.43 -5.18 9.53
N GLY A 248 -5.28 -6.41 10.03
CA GLY A 248 -4.31 -6.73 11.07
C GLY A 248 -4.77 -6.42 12.51
N GLN A 249 -5.89 -5.70 12.70
CA GLN A 249 -6.49 -5.46 14.02
C GLN A 249 -7.48 -6.57 14.36
N ARG A 250 -7.06 -7.54 15.19
CA ARG A 250 -7.98 -8.57 15.67
C ARG A 250 -8.85 -8.02 16.82
N HIS A 251 -10.16 -8.06 16.63
CA HIS A 251 -11.13 -7.83 17.70
C HIS A 251 -11.15 -9.04 18.65
N CYS A 252 -10.56 -8.89 19.84
CA CYS A 252 -10.81 -9.80 20.96
C CYS A 252 -11.28 -8.99 22.18
N CYS A 253 -12.48 -9.28 22.66
CA CYS A 253 -12.92 -8.89 23.99
C CYS A 253 -12.02 -9.57 25.04
N GLY A 254 -11.74 -8.86 26.14
CA GLY A 254 -11.32 -9.36 27.46
C GLY A 254 -10.47 -10.63 27.55
N ILE A 255 -9.25 -10.50 28.07
CA ILE A 255 -8.39 -11.57 28.62
C ILE A 255 -7.58 -12.38 27.59
N ALA A 256 -7.96 -12.46 26.31
CA ALA A 256 -7.20 -13.21 25.30
C ALA A 256 -5.96 -12.47 24.71
N GLN A 257 -5.65 -11.26 25.18
CA GLN A 257 -4.63 -10.38 24.58
C GLN A 257 -3.19 -10.63 25.08
N VAL A 258 -2.99 -11.60 25.99
CA VAL A 258 -1.70 -11.83 26.65
C VAL A 258 -0.84 -12.89 25.97
N HIS A 259 -1.39 -13.74 25.08
CA HIS A 259 -0.70 -14.96 24.64
C HIS A 259 -0.64 -15.24 23.13
N SER A 260 -0.92 -14.27 22.25
CA SER A 260 -0.72 -14.47 20.80
C SER A 260 0.00 -13.28 20.16
N HIS A 261 1.25 -13.53 19.76
CA HIS A 261 2.18 -12.72 18.96
C HIS A 261 1.90 -11.20 18.86
N HIS A 262 2.62 -10.42 19.68
CA HIS A 262 2.58 -8.96 19.84
C HIS A 262 3.13 -8.14 18.65
N SER A 263 2.70 -8.40 17.41
CA SER A 263 3.15 -7.59 16.28
C SER A 263 2.00 -7.09 15.42
N LEU A 264 1.92 -5.77 15.29
CA LEU A 264 1.12 -4.95 14.38
C LEU A 264 1.74 -4.90 12.97
N GLY A 265 2.85 -5.62 12.72
CA GLY A 265 3.58 -5.59 11.45
C GLY A 265 4.47 -4.36 11.28
N HIS A 266 4.54 -3.51 12.29
CA HIS A 266 5.30 -2.25 12.31
C HIS A 266 6.12 -2.19 13.60
N HIS A 267 7.45 -2.33 13.47
CA HIS A 267 8.34 -2.52 14.61
C HIS A 267 8.37 -1.33 15.59
N ASP A 268 8.13 -0.12 15.08
CA ASP A 268 7.93 1.11 15.83
C ASP A 268 6.63 1.08 16.65
N LEU A 269 5.51 0.67 16.05
CA LEU A 269 4.22 0.55 16.73
C LEU A 269 4.21 -0.57 17.77
N ASP A 270 4.88 -1.68 17.48
CA ASP A 270 5.04 -2.82 18.40
C ASP A 270 5.78 -2.39 19.67
N LYS A 271 6.82 -1.58 19.54
CA LYS A 271 7.57 -1.04 20.68
C LYS A 271 6.75 -0.02 21.46
N LEU A 272 6.01 0.86 20.78
CA LEU A 272 5.15 1.83 21.43
C LEU A 272 3.99 1.15 22.19
N GLN A 273 3.54 -0.01 21.71
CA GLN A 273 2.54 -0.84 22.41
C GLN A 273 3.11 -1.53 23.64
N VAL A 274 4.38 -2.00 23.59
CA VAL A 274 5.06 -2.63 24.74
C VAL A 274 5.48 -1.60 25.79
N ASN A 275 5.93 -0.42 25.36
CA ASN A 275 6.42 0.64 26.23
C ASN A 275 5.80 2.00 25.86
N PRO A 276 4.55 2.27 26.31
CA PRO A 276 3.84 3.52 26.00
C PRO A 276 4.64 4.77 26.40
N GLN A 277 4.74 5.74 25.49
CA GLN A 277 5.47 7.00 25.68
C GLN A 277 4.53 8.21 25.60
N PRO A 278 4.89 9.36 26.20
CA PRO A 278 4.20 10.61 25.92
C PRO A 278 4.41 10.97 24.44
N LEU A 279 3.37 11.53 23.81
CA LEU A 279 3.40 11.89 22.38
C LEU A 279 3.01 13.35 22.21
N VAL A 280 3.54 13.98 21.16
CA VAL A 280 3.18 15.34 20.74
C VAL A 280 2.38 15.23 19.44
N PHE A 281 1.18 15.82 19.42
CA PHE A 281 0.32 15.84 18.24
C PHE A 281 0.23 17.26 17.69
N THR A 282 0.62 17.45 16.43
CA THR A 282 0.32 18.68 15.69
C THR A 282 -0.93 18.44 14.85
N LEU A 283 -2.01 19.16 15.14
CA LEU A 283 -3.30 19.01 14.47
C LEU A 283 -3.67 20.28 13.70
N GLU A 284 -4.25 20.12 12.51
CA GLU A 284 -4.82 21.19 11.69
C GLU A 284 -6.32 20.97 11.56
N MET A 285 -7.14 21.93 12.00
CA MET A 285 -8.59 21.87 11.91
C MET A 285 -9.04 22.41 10.54
N LEU A 286 -9.35 21.53 9.60
CA LEU A 286 -9.74 21.97 8.25
C LEU A 286 -11.18 22.48 8.18
N GLN A 287 -12.12 21.76 8.78
CA GLN A 287 -13.55 22.07 8.69
C GLN A 287 -14.32 21.46 9.87
N VAL A 288 -15.34 22.16 10.36
CA VAL A 288 -16.29 21.67 11.36
C VAL A 288 -17.68 21.60 10.73
N LEU A 289 -18.21 20.38 10.59
CA LEU A 289 -19.53 20.15 10.01
C LEU A 289 -20.60 19.96 11.10
N PRO A 290 -21.78 20.60 10.99
CA PRO A 290 -22.88 20.36 11.91
C PRO A 290 -23.45 18.93 11.77
N PRO A 291 -24.10 18.40 12.84
CA PRO A 291 -24.76 17.10 12.78
C PRO A 291 -25.75 17.01 11.61
N GLY A 292 -25.57 16.00 10.75
CA GLY A 292 -26.45 15.74 9.60
C GLY A 292 -26.04 16.39 8.28
N SER A 293 -24.96 17.19 8.22
CA SER A 293 -24.47 17.80 6.97
C SER A 293 -23.30 17.06 6.31
N TYR A 294 -22.91 15.89 6.82
CA TYR A 294 -21.82 15.07 6.26
C TYR A 294 -22.38 13.77 5.64
N GLN A 295 -21.85 13.37 4.48
CA GLN A 295 -22.08 12.04 3.93
C GLN A 295 -21.09 11.07 4.58
N LEU A 296 -21.61 10.10 5.32
CA LEU A 296 -20.82 9.02 5.92
C LEU A 296 -19.87 8.39 4.91
N GLU A 297 -18.59 8.25 5.28
CA GLU A 297 -17.74 7.30 4.58
C GLU A 297 -18.27 5.87 4.79
N ILE A 298 -18.24 5.09 3.72
CA ILE A 298 -18.78 3.73 3.59
C ILE A 298 -18.47 2.80 4.78
N TRP A 299 -17.33 2.96 5.45
CA TRP A 299 -16.90 2.13 6.57
C TRP A 299 -17.64 2.41 7.89
N ALA A 300 -18.29 3.58 8.02
CA ALA A 300 -19.03 3.99 9.20
C ALA A 300 -20.54 3.71 9.09
N MET A 301 -21.00 3.21 7.95
CA MET A 301 -22.39 2.79 7.71
C MET A 301 -22.66 1.38 8.26
N THR A 302 -23.88 1.14 8.75
CA THR A 302 -24.37 -0.19 9.08
C THR A 302 -24.48 -1.06 7.82
N ASP A 303 -24.55 -2.38 7.98
CA ASP A 303 -24.61 -3.31 6.84
C ASP A 303 -25.87 -3.07 5.97
N ASP A 304 -26.99 -2.66 6.59
CA ASP A 304 -28.23 -2.31 5.88
C ASP A 304 -28.13 -0.97 5.13
N GLU A 305 -27.49 0.05 5.74
CA GLU A 305 -27.24 1.34 5.09
C GLU A 305 -26.30 1.19 3.90
N LYS A 306 -25.28 0.34 4.00
CA LYS A 306 -24.38 -0.01 2.90
C LYS A 306 -25.15 -0.58 1.72
N LEU A 307 -26.00 -1.58 1.97
CA LEU A 307 -26.81 -2.21 0.92
C LEU A 307 -27.79 -1.23 0.28
N GLY A 308 -28.40 -0.35 1.07
CA GLY A 308 -29.29 0.70 0.58
C GLY A 308 -28.60 1.75 -0.31
N ALA A 309 -27.31 2.02 -0.09
CA ALA A 309 -26.55 3.01 -0.85
C ALA A 309 -26.03 2.50 -2.21
N ILE A 310 -25.88 1.18 -2.40
CA ILE A 310 -25.27 0.59 -3.61
C ILE A 310 -25.96 1.03 -4.91
N PRO A 311 -27.30 1.02 -5.04
CA PRO A 311 -27.96 1.40 -6.29
C PRO A 311 -27.67 2.85 -6.67
N GLN A 312 -27.65 3.75 -5.68
CA GLN A 312 -27.37 5.17 -5.89
C GLN A 312 -25.91 5.38 -6.32
N ILE A 313 -24.96 4.72 -5.65
CA ILE A 313 -23.53 4.79 -6.02
C ILE A 313 -23.31 4.25 -7.44
N HIS A 314 -24.03 3.19 -7.82
CA HIS A 314 -23.98 2.64 -9.18
C HIS A 314 -24.48 3.64 -10.22
N GLU A 315 -25.60 4.30 -9.94
CA GLU A 315 -26.20 5.30 -10.84
C GLU A 315 -25.33 6.55 -10.98
N GLU A 316 -24.73 7.03 -9.88
CA GLU A 316 -23.75 8.12 -9.90
C GLU A 316 -22.53 7.77 -10.75
N GLY A 317 -21.98 6.56 -10.59
CA GLY A 317 -20.89 6.06 -11.42
C GLY A 317 -21.26 6.02 -12.91
N ASN A 318 -22.48 5.57 -13.23
CA ASN A 318 -22.98 5.53 -14.60
C ASN A 318 -23.16 6.95 -15.19
N ALA A 319 -23.60 7.91 -14.39
CA ALA A 319 -23.73 9.31 -14.80
C ALA A 319 -22.36 9.95 -15.10
N LEU A 320 -21.37 9.73 -14.23
CA LEU A 320 -19.99 10.20 -14.42
C LEU A 320 -19.36 9.58 -15.66
N PHE A 321 -19.57 8.28 -15.87
CA PHE A 321 -19.08 7.57 -17.06
C PHE A 321 -19.65 8.16 -18.35
N LYS A 322 -20.95 8.46 -18.38
CA LYS A 322 -21.61 9.12 -19.52
C LYS A 322 -21.13 10.56 -19.73
N ALA A 323 -20.77 11.25 -18.66
CA ALA A 323 -20.20 12.60 -18.71
C ALA A 323 -18.73 12.61 -19.18
N GLY A 324 -18.07 11.45 -19.29
CA GLY A 324 -16.68 11.31 -19.72
C GLY A 324 -15.66 11.42 -18.59
N ASP A 325 -16.09 11.59 -17.33
CA ASP A 325 -15.20 11.53 -16.18
C ASP A 325 -14.96 10.07 -15.76
N ILE A 326 -14.11 9.41 -16.52
CA ILE A 326 -13.81 7.99 -16.37
C ILE A 326 -13.11 7.69 -15.04
N SER A 327 -12.31 8.63 -14.52
CA SER A 327 -11.58 8.45 -13.26
C SER A 327 -12.54 8.49 -12.07
N ALA A 328 -13.43 9.48 -12.02
CA ALA A 328 -14.43 9.57 -10.95
C ALA A 328 -15.45 8.43 -11.02
N ALA A 329 -15.83 7.99 -12.23
CA ALA A 329 -16.68 6.81 -12.41
C ALA A 329 -16.01 5.54 -11.85
N ALA A 330 -14.72 5.32 -12.15
CA ALA A 330 -13.97 4.18 -11.64
C ALA A 330 -13.93 4.16 -10.10
N GLU A 331 -13.72 5.32 -9.47
CA GLU A 331 -13.72 5.45 -8.01
C GLU A 331 -15.07 5.09 -7.40
N LYS A 332 -16.18 5.55 -7.99
CA LYS A 332 -17.53 5.20 -7.53
C LYS A 332 -17.81 3.69 -7.62
N TYR A 333 -17.44 3.04 -8.74
CA TYR A 333 -17.60 1.59 -8.86
C TYR A 333 -16.71 0.83 -7.88
N TYR A 334 -15.45 1.25 -7.70
CA TYR A 334 -14.54 0.65 -6.72
C TYR A 334 -15.12 0.70 -5.30
N ASN A 335 -15.63 1.86 -4.91
CA ASN A 335 -16.25 2.07 -3.61
C ASN A 335 -17.46 1.14 -3.39
N ALA A 336 -18.34 0.99 -4.38
CA ALA A 336 -19.48 0.05 -4.30
C ALA A 336 -19.04 -1.42 -4.21
N ILE A 337 -17.99 -1.81 -4.96
CA ILE A 337 -17.42 -3.17 -4.91
C ILE A 337 -16.82 -3.44 -3.53
N ALA A 338 -16.10 -2.48 -2.96
CA ALA A 338 -15.51 -2.60 -1.63
C ALA A 338 -16.59 -2.78 -0.54
N CYS A 339 -17.70 -2.03 -0.63
CA CYS A 339 -18.86 -2.22 0.24
C CYS A 339 -19.34 -3.67 0.22
N LEU A 340 -19.67 -4.16 -0.98
CA LEU A 340 -20.26 -5.48 -1.17
C LEU A 340 -19.29 -6.60 -0.80
N LYS A 341 -18.00 -6.47 -1.11
CA LYS A 341 -16.97 -7.44 -0.69
C LYS A 341 -16.83 -7.48 0.82
N SER A 342 -16.90 -6.34 1.52
CA SER A 342 -16.85 -6.30 2.99
C SER A 342 -18.02 -7.07 3.63
N LEU A 343 -19.20 -7.01 3.02
CA LEU A 343 -20.36 -7.79 3.43
C LEU A 343 -20.20 -9.27 3.07
N GLN A 344 -19.69 -9.55 1.87
CA GLN A 344 -19.49 -10.91 1.36
C GLN A 344 -18.50 -11.71 2.23
N MET A 345 -17.50 -11.04 2.82
CA MET A 345 -16.53 -11.67 3.74
C MET A 345 -17.14 -12.13 5.07
N LYS A 346 -18.32 -11.62 5.44
CA LYS A 346 -19.07 -12.05 6.64
C LYS A 346 -19.92 -13.30 6.38
N GLU A 347 -20.16 -13.61 5.12
CA GLU A 347 -21.00 -14.72 4.66
C GLU A 347 -20.17 -15.94 4.24
N ARG A 348 -20.72 -17.15 4.35
CA ARG A 348 -20.02 -18.35 3.88
C ARG A 348 -20.13 -18.48 2.37
N PRO A 349 -19.03 -18.82 1.66
CA PRO A 349 -19.06 -19.07 0.23
C PRO A 349 -20.08 -20.16 -0.14
N GLY A 350 -21.02 -19.81 -1.02
CA GLY A 350 -22.07 -20.72 -1.50
C GLY A 350 -23.43 -20.57 -0.81
N ASP A 351 -23.54 -19.81 0.28
CA ASP A 351 -24.83 -19.51 0.91
C ASP A 351 -25.66 -18.53 0.05
N GLU A 352 -26.98 -18.52 0.22
CA GLU A 352 -27.90 -17.71 -0.58
C GLU A 352 -27.57 -16.20 -0.51
N HIS A 353 -27.22 -15.70 0.68
CA HIS A 353 -26.82 -14.31 0.89
C HIS A 353 -25.48 -13.99 0.23
N TRP A 354 -24.51 -14.91 0.29
CA TRP A 354 -23.22 -14.77 -0.40
C TRP A 354 -23.42 -14.70 -1.92
N ILE A 355 -24.27 -15.57 -2.49
CA ILE A 355 -24.59 -15.59 -3.92
C ILE A 355 -25.31 -14.30 -4.35
N LYS A 356 -26.20 -13.76 -3.51
CA LYS A 356 -26.87 -12.48 -3.78
C LYS A 356 -25.87 -11.32 -3.84
N LEU A 357 -25.00 -11.19 -2.83
CA LEU A 357 -23.96 -10.16 -2.81
C LEU A 357 -23.02 -10.26 -4.02
N ASP A 358 -22.63 -11.48 -4.36
CA ASP A 358 -21.77 -11.75 -5.50
C ASP A 358 -22.41 -11.38 -6.85
N SER A 359 -23.73 -11.59 -6.98
CA SER A 359 -24.48 -11.18 -8.16
C SER A 359 -24.59 -9.64 -8.32
N LEU A 360 -24.51 -8.89 -7.21
CA LEU A 360 -24.43 -7.43 -7.22
C LEU A 360 -23.02 -6.91 -7.52
N ILE A 361 -21.97 -7.62 -7.10
CA ILE A 361 -20.57 -7.23 -7.35
C ILE A 361 -20.24 -7.30 -8.85
N THR A 362 -20.70 -8.35 -9.51
CA THR A 362 -20.34 -8.64 -10.91
C THR A 362 -20.58 -7.46 -11.88
N PRO A 363 -21.76 -6.83 -11.96
CA PRO A 363 -21.99 -5.70 -12.87
C PRO A 363 -21.16 -4.46 -12.52
N LEU A 364 -20.93 -4.18 -11.23
CA LEU A 364 -20.07 -3.07 -10.79
C LEU A 364 -18.61 -3.30 -11.20
N LEU A 365 -18.13 -4.53 -11.04
CA LEU A 365 -16.78 -4.93 -11.41
C LEU A 365 -16.55 -4.83 -12.93
N LEU A 366 -17.57 -5.15 -13.73
CA LEU A 366 -17.54 -4.96 -15.18
C LEU A 366 -17.41 -3.48 -15.56
N ASN A 367 -18.25 -2.61 -14.97
CA ASN A 367 -18.17 -1.17 -15.21
C ASN A 367 -16.82 -0.59 -14.77
N TYR A 368 -16.27 -1.07 -13.65
CA TYR A 368 -14.93 -0.72 -13.20
C TYR A 368 -13.84 -1.15 -14.20
N CYS A 369 -13.87 -2.40 -14.66
CA CYS A 369 -12.93 -2.90 -15.66
C CYS A 369 -12.99 -2.09 -16.97
N GLN A 370 -14.19 -1.70 -17.40
CA GLN A 370 -14.37 -0.84 -18.56
C GLN A 370 -13.69 0.52 -18.36
N CYS A 371 -13.84 1.15 -17.18
CA CYS A 371 -13.16 2.40 -16.88
C CYS A 371 -11.64 2.24 -16.89
N LYS A 372 -11.12 1.19 -16.24
CA LYS A 372 -9.69 0.91 -16.16
C LYS A 372 -9.05 0.62 -17.51
N HIS A 373 -9.78 -0.05 -18.41
CA HIS A 373 -9.35 -0.25 -19.78
C HIS A 373 -9.20 1.08 -20.53
N LEU A 374 -10.19 1.97 -20.42
CA LEU A 374 -10.14 3.30 -21.03
C LEU A 374 -8.99 4.17 -20.45
N LEU A 375 -8.60 3.92 -19.20
CA LEU A 375 -7.46 4.57 -18.54
C LEU A 375 -6.10 3.90 -18.82
N GLY A 376 -6.06 2.84 -19.63
CA GLY A 376 -4.83 2.12 -19.98
C GLY A 376 -4.27 1.21 -18.87
N GLN A 377 -5.06 0.92 -17.82
CA GLN A 377 -4.65 0.06 -16.71
C GLN A 377 -4.97 -1.41 -16.99
N TYR A 378 -4.26 -2.00 -17.96
CA TYR A 378 -4.61 -3.31 -18.51
C TYR A 378 -4.41 -4.49 -17.54
N TYR A 379 -3.43 -4.43 -16.64
CA TYR A 379 -3.13 -5.54 -15.72
C TYR A 379 -4.26 -5.82 -14.72
N GLU A 380 -4.84 -4.78 -14.10
CA GLU A 380 -5.98 -4.93 -13.19
C GLU A 380 -7.22 -5.49 -13.90
N VAL A 381 -7.45 -5.04 -15.14
CA VAL A 381 -8.55 -5.51 -15.98
C VAL A 381 -8.40 -7.00 -16.26
N LEU A 382 -7.19 -7.44 -16.63
CA LEU A 382 -6.93 -8.85 -16.92
C LEU A 382 -7.19 -9.74 -15.70
N ASP A 383 -6.73 -9.35 -14.51
CA ASP A 383 -6.90 -10.14 -13.29
C ASP A 383 -8.39 -10.30 -12.92
N HIS A 384 -9.13 -9.19 -12.88
CA HIS A 384 -10.55 -9.20 -12.56
C HIS A 384 -11.39 -9.94 -13.59
N CYS A 385 -11.12 -9.72 -14.87
CA CYS A 385 -11.89 -10.36 -15.93
C CYS A 385 -11.60 -11.87 -16.01
N SER A 386 -10.35 -12.28 -15.77
CA SER A 386 -9.99 -13.71 -15.70
C SER A 386 -10.70 -14.42 -14.55
N SER A 387 -10.79 -13.76 -13.38
CA SER A 387 -11.53 -14.27 -12.22
C SER A 387 -13.02 -14.47 -12.54
N ILE A 388 -13.64 -13.50 -13.23
CA ILE A 388 -15.04 -13.61 -13.66
C ILE A 388 -15.20 -14.76 -14.66
N ILE A 389 -14.37 -14.87 -15.70
CA ILE A 389 -14.49 -15.94 -16.71
C ILE A 389 -14.37 -17.33 -16.07
N ASN A 390 -13.37 -17.53 -15.21
CA ASN A 390 -13.15 -18.82 -14.54
C ASN A 390 -14.37 -19.27 -13.72
N LYS A 391 -15.21 -18.33 -13.29
CA LYS A 391 -16.42 -18.62 -12.54
C LYS A 391 -17.57 -19.15 -13.43
N TYR A 392 -17.57 -18.83 -14.72
CA TYR A 392 -18.64 -19.13 -15.67
C TYR A 392 -18.13 -19.86 -16.93
N ASP A 393 -17.19 -20.81 -16.73
CA ASP A 393 -16.52 -21.57 -17.79
C ASP A 393 -17.50 -22.27 -18.78
N ALA A 394 -18.73 -22.61 -18.36
CA ALA A 394 -19.71 -23.28 -19.22
C ALA A 394 -20.36 -22.33 -20.23
N GLU A 395 -20.69 -21.11 -19.78
CA GLU A 395 -21.31 -20.07 -20.60
C GLU A 395 -20.29 -19.36 -21.51
N ALA A 396 -19.07 -19.17 -21.03
CA ALA A 396 -18.01 -18.43 -21.73
C ALA A 396 -17.63 -19.02 -23.10
N LYS A 397 -17.77 -20.33 -23.31
CA LYS A 397 -17.48 -20.98 -24.61
C LYS A 397 -18.35 -20.47 -25.76
N ALA A 398 -19.65 -20.26 -25.50
CA ALA A 398 -20.57 -19.74 -26.52
C ALA A 398 -20.24 -18.28 -26.86
N ASP A 399 -19.79 -17.52 -25.86
CA ASP A 399 -19.45 -16.11 -26.04
C ASP A 399 -18.12 -15.92 -26.81
N PHE A 400 -17.15 -16.82 -26.66
CA PHE A 400 -15.92 -16.83 -27.47
C PHE A 400 -16.19 -16.99 -28.96
N ALA A 401 -17.14 -17.86 -29.33
CA ALA A 401 -17.55 -17.99 -30.73
C ALA A 401 -18.14 -16.68 -31.27
N LYS A 402 -18.98 -16.02 -30.46
CA LYS A 402 -19.61 -14.75 -30.81
C LYS A 402 -18.63 -13.57 -30.86
N VAL A 403 -17.52 -13.61 -30.10
CA VAL A 403 -16.45 -12.59 -30.21
C VAL A 403 -15.71 -12.70 -31.53
N ILE A 404 -15.45 -13.91 -32.02
CA ILE A 404 -14.82 -14.10 -33.34
C ILE A 404 -15.76 -13.56 -34.44
N GLU A 405 -17.08 -13.74 -34.30
CA GLU A 405 -18.07 -13.16 -35.22
C GLU A 405 -18.05 -11.62 -35.21
N LEU A 406 -17.82 -11.00 -34.05
CA LEU A 406 -17.81 -9.54 -33.91
C LEU A 406 -16.47 -8.89 -34.29
N ASP A 407 -15.35 -9.55 -34.01
CA ASP A 407 -14.01 -9.06 -34.29
C ASP A 407 -13.07 -10.22 -34.68
N PRO A 408 -12.96 -10.50 -36.00
CA PRO A 408 -12.13 -11.59 -36.51
C PRO A 408 -10.64 -11.45 -36.16
N THR A 409 -10.15 -10.25 -35.84
CA THR A 409 -8.73 -10.03 -35.51
C THR A 409 -8.32 -10.68 -34.18
N LEU A 410 -9.31 -11.04 -33.36
CA LEU A 410 -9.10 -11.66 -32.05
C LEU A 410 -9.02 -13.18 -32.10
N GLU A 411 -9.20 -13.81 -33.28
CA GLU A 411 -9.28 -15.27 -33.45
C GLU A 411 -8.09 -16.03 -32.82
N ALA A 412 -6.87 -15.56 -33.03
CA ALA A 412 -5.67 -16.19 -32.46
C ALA A 412 -5.62 -16.12 -30.92
N SER A 413 -6.10 -15.02 -30.34
CA SER A 413 -6.16 -14.82 -28.89
C SER A 413 -7.30 -15.64 -28.28
N VAL A 414 -8.47 -15.65 -28.92
CA VAL A 414 -9.63 -16.49 -28.54
C VAL A 414 -9.26 -17.96 -28.55
N GLY A 415 -8.59 -18.43 -29.61
CA GLY A 415 -8.17 -19.82 -29.74
C GLY A 415 -7.13 -20.27 -28.70
N ARG A 416 -6.40 -19.34 -28.07
CA ARG A 416 -5.51 -19.64 -26.95
C ARG A 416 -6.31 -19.83 -25.66
N GLU A 417 -7.22 -18.92 -25.37
CA GLU A 417 -8.06 -18.97 -24.16
C GLU A 417 -9.03 -20.16 -24.15
N LEU A 418 -9.62 -20.49 -25.30
CA LEU A 418 -10.49 -21.66 -25.44
C LEU A 418 -9.76 -22.98 -25.09
N ARG A 419 -8.51 -23.12 -25.55
CA ARG A 419 -7.68 -24.30 -25.22
C ARG A 419 -7.37 -24.38 -23.74
N ALA A 420 -6.98 -23.26 -23.12
CA ALA A 420 -6.72 -23.21 -21.68
C ALA A 420 -7.97 -23.55 -20.85
N MET A 421 -9.15 -23.07 -21.28
CA MET A 421 -10.43 -23.37 -20.64
C MET A 421 -10.82 -24.85 -20.78
N GLU A 422 -10.61 -25.47 -21.94
CA GLU A 422 -10.87 -26.89 -22.16
C GLU A 422 -10.02 -27.78 -21.26
N GLU A 423 -8.75 -27.43 -21.05
CA GLU A 423 -7.86 -28.13 -20.13
C GLU A 423 -8.38 -28.05 -18.68
N ARG A 424 -8.79 -26.86 -18.21
CA ARG A 424 -9.36 -26.67 -16.87
C ARG A 424 -10.65 -27.46 -16.66
N ILE A 425 -11.57 -27.44 -17.62
CA ILE A 425 -12.81 -28.22 -17.54
C ILE A 425 -12.51 -29.72 -17.45
N LYS A 426 -11.53 -30.20 -18.23
CA LYS A 426 -11.11 -31.61 -18.21
C LYS A 426 -10.47 -31.99 -16.88
N GLU A 427 -9.68 -31.10 -16.28
CA GLU A 427 -9.10 -31.30 -14.96
C GLU A 427 -10.17 -31.35 -13.87
N LYS A 428 -11.10 -30.40 -13.85
CA LYS A 428 -12.25 -30.39 -12.93
C LYS A 428 -13.12 -31.65 -13.07
N GLN A 429 -13.42 -32.08 -14.29
CA GLN A 429 -14.15 -33.34 -14.52
C GLN A 429 -13.39 -34.57 -14.00
N LYS A 430 -12.06 -34.57 -14.08
CA LYS A 430 -11.21 -35.64 -13.54
C LYS A 430 -11.22 -35.64 -12.02
N GLU A 431 -11.14 -34.46 -11.39
CA GLU A 431 -11.25 -34.29 -9.94
C GLU A 431 -12.62 -34.72 -9.43
N ASP A 432 -13.69 -34.22 -10.05
CA ASP A 432 -15.08 -34.58 -9.70
C ASP A 432 -15.30 -36.08 -9.87
N LYS A 433 -14.84 -36.68 -10.98
CA LYS A 433 -14.90 -38.14 -11.18
C LYS A 433 -14.15 -38.90 -10.07
N GLY A 434 -13.02 -38.38 -9.61
CA GLY A 434 -12.29 -38.93 -8.46
C GLY A 434 -13.10 -38.82 -7.16
N ARG A 435 -13.70 -37.66 -6.91
CA ARG A 435 -14.54 -37.39 -5.74
C ARG A 435 -15.79 -38.26 -5.70
N TYR A 436 -16.51 -38.39 -6.82
CA TYR A 436 -17.67 -39.28 -6.93
C TYR A 436 -17.27 -40.75 -6.77
N LYS A 437 -16.13 -41.18 -7.33
CA LYS A 437 -15.61 -42.55 -7.13
C LYS A 437 -15.35 -42.85 -5.65
N ASN A 438 -14.87 -41.88 -4.88
CA ASN A 438 -14.66 -42.02 -3.44
C ASN A 438 -15.97 -42.03 -2.64
N LEU A 439 -16.99 -41.29 -3.10
CA LEU A 439 -18.32 -41.26 -2.48
C LEU A 439 -19.08 -42.60 -2.64
N PHE A 440 -19.00 -43.22 -3.83
CA PHE A 440 -19.63 -44.52 -4.10
C PHE A 440 -18.77 -45.73 -3.70
N GLY A 441 -17.46 -45.55 -3.51
CA GLY A 441 -16.55 -46.61 -3.04
C GLY A 441 -16.78 -47.04 -1.59
N TYR A 442 -17.40 -46.19 -0.75
CA TYR A 442 -17.71 -46.52 0.65
C TYR A 442 -18.97 -47.37 0.83
N SER A 443 -19.83 -47.49 -0.20
CA SER A 443 -21.06 -48.29 -0.15
C SER A 443 -20.83 -49.80 -0.36
N GLY A 444 -19.61 -50.22 -0.74
CA GLY A 444 -19.32 -51.62 -1.08
C GLY A 444 -18.75 -52.49 0.04
N LYS A 445 -18.55 -51.95 1.26
CA LYS A 445 -17.87 -52.65 2.37
C LYS A 445 -18.66 -52.74 3.68
N ALA A 446 -19.99 -52.67 3.62
CA ALA A 446 -20.84 -52.87 4.81
C ALA A 446 -21.98 -53.84 4.53
N SER A 447 -21.67 -55.14 4.37
CA SER A 447 -22.59 -56.26 4.66
C SER A 447 -21.86 -57.60 4.50
N ALA A 448 -21.05 -57.98 5.49
CA ALA A 448 -20.64 -59.37 5.70
C ALA A 448 -19.88 -59.50 7.04
N ALA A 449 -20.58 -59.45 8.18
CA ALA A 449 -20.19 -60.12 9.42
C ALA A 449 -21.19 -59.78 10.55
N ALA A 450 -22.21 -60.62 10.74
CA ALA A 450 -22.85 -60.82 12.03
C ALA A 450 -23.81 -62.04 12.00
N THR A 451 -23.27 -63.26 11.91
CA THR A 451 -23.94 -64.43 12.51
C THR A 451 -22.90 -65.47 12.93
N THR A 452 -23.07 -65.97 14.16
CA THR A 452 -22.48 -67.12 14.87
C THR A 452 -21.45 -66.79 15.96
N GLY A 453 -21.87 -67.05 17.21
CA GLY A 453 -21.08 -66.99 18.44
C GLY A 453 -22.00 -66.71 19.62
#